data_AF-J2PWL5-F1
#
_entry.id   AF-J2PWL5-F1
#
_cell.length_a   1.000
_cell.length_b   1.000
_cell.length_c   1.000
_cell.angle_alpha   90.00
_cell.angle_beta   90.00
_cell.angle_gamma   90.00
#
_symmetry.space_group_name_H-M   'P 1'
#
loop_
_entity.id
_entity.type
_entity.pdbx_description
1 polymer ?
#
loop_
_entity_poly.entity_id
_entity_poly.type
_entity_poly.pdbx_seq_one_letter_code
_entity_poly.pdbx_strand_id
1 'polypeptide(L)' 'MSDKTAKHKQPWKPEELQKLQILAGKGKGLKEIAKALNRTEESTKDAAKQHNIGVAKAR' A
#
# COMPACT_ATOMS: atom_id res chain seq x y z
N MET A 1 30.02 8.06 9.96
CA MET A 1 29.32 8.15 8.66
C MET A 1 27.84 7.98 8.91
N SER A 2 27.18 9.10 9.22
CA SER A 2 25.78 9.14 9.61
C SER A 2 25.03 9.80 8.47
N ASP A 3 24.48 9.03 7.54
CA ASP A 3 23.29 9.51 6.85
C ASP A 3 22.26 8.39 6.75
N LYS A 4 21.24 8.64 7.54
CA LYS A 4 20.28 7.69 8.06
C LYS A 4 19.22 7.57 7.00
N THR A 5 19.46 6.69 6.01
CA THR A 5 18.49 6.19 5.03
C THR A 5 17.17 6.93 5.12
N ALA A 6 17.11 8.13 4.54
CA ALA A 6 15.88 8.88 4.40
C ALA A 6 15.03 8.04 3.45
N LYS A 7 14.36 7.03 4.00
CA LYS A 7 13.21 6.38 3.39
C LYS A 7 12.22 7.51 3.23
N HIS A 8 12.38 8.25 2.14
CA HIS A 8 11.36 9.10 1.58
C HIS A 8 10.11 8.25 1.67
N LYS A 9 9.21 8.61 2.59
CA LYS A 9 7.83 8.17 2.56
C LYS A 9 7.35 8.67 1.21
N GLN A 10 7.52 7.83 0.19
CA GLN A 10 7.08 8.10 -1.16
C GLN A 10 5.59 8.39 -1.03
N PRO A 11 5.17 9.64 -1.21
CA PRO A 11 3.80 10.04 -0.91
C PRO A 11 2.88 9.16 -1.75
N TRP A 12 1.83 8.66 -1.12
CA TRP A 12 0.82 7.88 -1.81
C TRP A 12 0.10 8.82 -2.76
N LYS A 13 0.26 8.61 -4.06
CA LYS A 13 -0.51 9.37 -5.03
C LYS A 13 -1.98 8.97 -4.92
N PRO A 14 -2.92 9.90 -5.14
CA PRO A 14 -4.35 9.58 -5.14
C PRO A 14 -4.69 8.45 -6.13
N GLU A 15 -3.96 8.37 -7.25
CA GLU A 15 -4.10 7.29 -8.23
C GLU A 15 -3.69 5.90 -7.67
N GLU A 16 -2.64 5.85 -6.84
CA GLU A 16 -2.20 4.61 -6.18
C GLU A 16 -3.21 4.17 -5.14
N LEU A 17 -3.77 5.11 -4.37
CA LEU A 17 -4.83 4.84 -3.39
C LEU A 17 -6.10 4.34 -4.06
N GLN A 18 -6.49 4.97 -5.18
CA GLN A 18 -7.65 4.55 -5.96
C GLN A 18 -7.42 3.14 -6.55
N LYS A 19 -6.22 2.83 -7.06
CA LYS A 19 -5.86 1.47 -7.47
C LYS A 19 -5.90 0.48 -6.30
N LEU A 20 -5.38 0.87 -5.14
CA LEU A 20 -5.42 0.05 -3.93
C LEU A 20 -6.87 -0.27 -3.57
N GLN A 21 -7.76 0.73 -3.54
CA GLN A 21 -9.18 0.56 -3.24
C GLN A 21 -9.90 -0.31 -4.27
N ILE A 22 -9.64 -0.12 -5.57
CA ILE A 22 -10.23 -0.95 -6.63
C ILE A 22 -9.76 -2.41 -6.50
N LEU A 23 -8.47 -2.64 -6.27
CA LEU A 23 -7.93 -4.00 -6.12
C LEU A 23 -8.44 -4.65 -4.83
N ALA A 24 -8.51 -3.91 -3.73
CA ALA A 24 -9.07 -4.36 -2.46
C ALA A 24 -10.55 -4.72 -2.60
N GLY A 25 -11.34 -3.89 -3.28
CA GLY A 25 -12.74 -4.17 -3.59
C GLY A 25 -12.95 -5.38 -4.50
N LYS A 26 -11.95 -5.73 -5.31
CA LYS A 26 -11.92 -6.98 -6.10
C LYS A 26 -11.53 -8.22 -5.27
N GLY A 27 -11.27 -8.08 -3.98
CA GLY A 27 -10.84 -9.18 -3.11
C GLY A 27 -9.37 -9.56 -3.27
N LYS A 28 -8.54 -8.71 -3.90
CA LYS A 28 -7.10 -8.94 -4.01
C LYS A 28 -6.46 -8.90 -2.63
N GLY A 29 -5.55 -9.84 -2.38
CA GLY A 29 -4.79 -9.86 -1.15
C GLY A 29 -3.82 -8.67 -1.07
N LEU A 30 -3.53 -8.22 0.16
CA LEU A 30 -2.57 -7.14 0.41
C LEU A 30 -1.22 -7.33 -0.31
N LYS A 31 -0.75 -8.59 -0.39
CA LYS A 31 0.48 -8.99 -1.08
C LYS A 31 0.43 -8.78 -2.59
N GLU A 32 -0.71 -9.11 -3.22
CA GLU A 32 -0.91 -8.89 -4.65
C GLU A 32 -0.98 -7.39 -4.97
N ILE A 33 -1.64 -6.61 -4.12
CA ILE A 33 -1.75 -5.16 -4.30
C ILE A 33 -0.40 -4.49 -4.13
N ALA A 34 0.36 -4.87 -3.10
CA ALA A 34 1.72 -4.40 -2.89
C ALA A 34 2.61 -4.68 -4.11
N LYS A 35 2.55 -5.92 -4.64
CA LYS A 35 3.29 -6.31 -5.85
C LYS A 35 2.83 -5.54 -7.09
N ALA A 36 1.53 -5.30 -7.26
CA ALA A 36 0.98 -4.54 -8.38
C ALA A 36 1.36 -3.05 -8.33
N LEU A 37 1.47 -2.49 -7.12
CA LEU A 37 1.86 -1.10 -6.88
C LEU A 37 3.39 -0.92 -6.79
N ASN A 38 4.18 -1.99 -6.90
CA ASN A 38 5.63 -1.99 -6.60
C ASN A 38 5.95 -1.33 -5.25
N ARG A 39 5.05 -1.50 -4.26
CA ARG A 39 5.21 -1.01 -2.89
C ARG A 39 5.42 -2.18 -1.95
N THR A 40 5.92 -1.89 -0.75
CA THR A 40 6.00 -2.89 0.31
C THR A 40 4.61 -3.19 0.87
N GLU A 41 4.43 -4.42 1.37
CA GLU A 41 3.22 -4.81 2.09
C GLU A 41 2.97 -3.89 3.28
N GLU A 42 4.02 -3.50 3.99
CA GLU A 42 3.93 -2.57 5.12
C GLU A 42 3.38 -1.20 4.73
N SER A 43 3.87 -0.63 3.62
CA SER A 43 3.39 0.68 3.14
C SER A 43 1.95 0.59 2.63
N THR A 44 1.59 -0.49 1.94
CA THR A 44 0.22 -0.74 1.45
C THR A 44 -0.76 -0.92 2.61
N LYS A 45 -0.34 -1.59 3.67
CA LYS A 45 -1.12 -1.77 4.90
C LYS A 45 -1.34 -0.45 5.64
N ASP A 46 -0.30 0.38 5.74
CA ASP A 46 -0.38 1.68 6.40
C ASP A 46 -1.31 2.63 5.64
N ALA A 47 -1.16 2.72 4.32
CA ALA A 47 -2.08 3.49 3.47
C ALA A 47 -3.52 2.97 3.53
N ALA A 48 -3.71 1.65 3.46
CA ALA A 48 -5.04 1.06 3.60
C ALA A 48 -5.68 1.40 4.95
N LYS A 49 -4.91 1.37 6.04
CA LYS A 49 -5.41 1.81 7.35
C LYS A 49 -5.71 3.30 7.40
N GLN A 50 -4.79 4.13 6.92
CA GLN A 50 -4.93 5.59 6.92
C GLN A 50 -6.13 6.06 6.10
N HIS A 51 -6.43 5.36 5.00
CA HIS A 51 -7.53 5.66 4.10
C HIS A 51 -8.77 4.78 4.31
N ASN A 52 -8.80 3.98 5.37
CA ASN A 52 -9.91 3.06 5.72
C ASN A 52 -10.32 2.11 4.57
N ILE A 53 -9.34 1.64 3.78
CA ILE A 53 -9.55 0.73 2.66
C ILE A 53 -9.58 -0.71 3.18
N GLY A 54 -10.71 -1.39 2.99
CA GLY A 54 -10.91 -2.79 3.36
C GLY A 54 -10.12 -3.76 2.49
N VAL A 55 -8.82 -3.92 2.76
CA VAL A 55 -7.99 -4.91 2.07
C VAL A 55 -8.20 -6.28 2.70
N ALA A 56 -8.56 -7.27 1.89
CA ALA A 56 -8.62 -8.66 2.31
C ALA A 56 -7.21 -9.08 2.79
N LYS A 57 -7.04 -9.20 4.09
CA LYS A 57 -5.81 -9.75 4.68
C LYS A 57 -5.77 -11.21 4.26
N ALA A 58 -4.83 -11.57 3.39
CA ALA A 58 -4.55 -12.96 3.08
C ALA A 58 -4.39 -13.70 4.41
N ARG A 59 -5.31 -14.62 4.69
CA ARG A 59 -5.30 -15.49 5.86
C ARG A 59 -4.36 -16.66 5.60
#